data_AF-A0AAV4Q6Z0-F1
#
_entry.id   AF-A0AAV4Q6Z0-F1
#
_cell.length_a   1.000
_cell.length_b   1.000
_cell.length_c   1.000
_cell.angle_alpha   90.00
_cell.angle_beta   90.00
_cell.angle_gamma   90.00
#
_symmetry.space_group_name_H-M   'P 1'
#
loop_
_entity.id
_entity.type
_entity.pdbx_description
1 polymer ?
#
loop_
_entity_poly.entity_id
_entity_poly.type
_entity_poly.pdbx_seq_one_letter_code
_entity_poly.pdbx_strand_id
1 'polypeptide(L)'
;MQDLYDYLLDQLTNNHPIEEMEILLEFYESLATILRSIDECFSFPAFLATLLNLFCLFWTGCRIAFLTNNLKHSFYLICPVIHHLSQHLLLMISASMTNEKAAKAKLIIQCHFTALSS
;
A
#
# COMPACT_ATOMS: atom_id res chain seq x y z
N MET A 1 1.34 4.12 -10.38
CA MET A 1 1.99 2.98 -9.67
C MET A 1 1.22 1.68 -9.90
N GLN A 2 -0.10 1.66 -9.72
CA GLN A 2 -0.91 0.44 -9.83
C GLN A 2 -0.95 -0.16 -11.25
N ASP A 3 -1.20 0.67 -12.29
CA ASP A 3 -1.25 0.23 -13.70
C ASP A 3 0.10 -0.29 -14.21
N LEU A 4 1.18 0.27 -13.69
CA LEU A 4 2.55 -0.07 -14.07
C LEU A 4 2.93 -1.48 -13.60
N TYR A 5 2.45 -1.87 -12.42
CA TYR A 5 2.75 -3.18 -11.86
C TYR A 5 1.91 -4.29 -12.52
N ASP A 6 0.69 -3.97 -12.94
CA ASP A 6 -0.14 -4.90 -13.73
C ASP A 6 0.45 -5.12 -15.12
N TYR A 7 0.99 -4.06 -15.73
CA TYR A 7 1.71 -4.15 -17.00
C TYR A 7 2.94 -5.07 -16.91
N LEU A 8 3.75 -4.95 -15.84
CA LEU A 8 4.90 -5.82 -15.63
C LEU A 8 4.50 -7.28 -15.42
N LEU A 9 3.42 -7.52 -14.68
CA LEU A 9 2.93 -8.88 -14.40
C LEU A 9 2.46 -9.57 -15.69
N ASP A 10 1.79 -8.83 -16.56
CA ASP A 10 1.31 -9.30 -17.86
C ASP A 10 2.47 -9.60 -18.83
N GLN A 11 3.50 -8.75 -18.85
CA GLN A 11 4.70 -8.95 -19.65
C GLN A 11 5.54 -10.15 -19.19
N LEU A 12 5.66 -10.37 -17.87
CA LEU A 12 6.39 -11.52 -17.30
C LEU A 12 5.69 -12.88 -17.53
N THR A 13 4.38 -12.88 -17.74
CA THR A 13 3.59 -14.12 -17.90
C THR A 13 3.62 -14.63 -19.35
N ASN A 14 3.90 -13.74 -20.31
CA ASN A 14 3.95 -14.06 -21.73
C ASN A 14 5.42 -14.22 -22.16
N ASN A 15 5.88 -15.45 -22.38
CA ASN A 15 7.26 -15.82 -22.78
C ASN A 15 7.86 -14.93 -23.90
N HIS A 16 8.50 -13.84 -23.52
CA HIS A 16 9.13 -12.87 -24.41
C HIS A 16 10.66 -13.11 -24.53
N PRO A 17 11.30 -12.68 -25.63
CA PRO A 17 12.72 -12.93 -25.90
C PRO A 17 13.66 -12.37 -24.82
N ILE A 18 14.84 -12.99 -24.68
CA ILE A 18 15.83 -12.77 -23.61
C ILE A 18 16.23 -11.29 -23.43
N GLU A 19 16.28 -10.51 -24.51
CA GLU A 19 16.60 -9.07 -24.49
C GLU A 19 15.53 -8.22 -23.79
N GLU A 20 14.25 -8.57 -23.95
CA GLU A 20 13.14 -7.90 -23.26
C GLU A 20 13.12 -8.26 -21.76
N MET A 21 13.65 -9.44 -21.41
CA MET A 21 13.77 -9.90 -20.03
C MET A 21 14.85 -9.14 -19.23
N GLU A 22 15.96 -8.76 -19.87
CA GLU A 22 17.03 -7.97 -19.24
C GLU A 22 16.53 -6.55 -18.90
N ILE A 23 15.83 -5.89 -19.83
CA ILE A 23 15.19 -4.59 -19.63
C ILE A 23 14.18 -4.65 -18.48
N LEU A 24 13.41 -5.73 -18.40
CA LEU A 24 12.40 -5.94 -17.36
C LEU A 24 13.00 -6.13 -15.97
N LEU A 25 14.14 -6.83 -15.89
CA LEU A 25 14.91 -7.02 -14.67
C LEU A 25 15.51 -5.71 -14.16
N GLU A 26 16.13 -4.92 -15.04
CA GLU A 26 16.68 -3.61 -14.69
C GLU A 26 15.58 -2.66 -14.19
N PHE A 27 14.40 -2.70 -14.83
CA PHE A 27 13.25 -1.93 -14.40
C PHE A 27 12.70 -2.37 -13.04
N TYR A 28 12.61 -3.69 -12.80
CA TYR A 28 12.20 -4.23 -11.50
C TYR A 28 13.17 -3.83 -10.39
N GLU A 29 14.48 -3.86 -10.64
CA GLU A 29 15.51 -3.45 -9.68
C GLU A 29 15.38 -1.95 -9.33
N SER A 30 15.12 -1.11 -10.34
CA SER A 30 14.83 0.31 -10.14
C SER A 30 13.58 0.52 -9.27
N LEU A 31 12.48 -0.20 -9.56
CA LEU A 31 11.27 -0.14 -8.75
C LEU A 31 11.50 -0.63 -7.31
N ALA A 32 12.25 -1.71 -7.12
CA ALA A 32 12.59 -2.23 -5.81
C ALA A 32 13.40 -1.22 -4.99
N THR A 33 14.33 -0.51 -5.64
CA THR A 33 15.11 0.56 -5.01
C THR A 33 14.22 1.72 -4.57
N ILE A 34 13.29 2.16 -5.42
CA ILE A 34 12.31 3.19 -5.07
C ILE A 34 11.43 2.74 -3.90
N LEU A 35 10.90 1.51 -3.95
CA LEU A 35 10.05 0.97 -2.88
C LEU A 35 10.78 0.94 -1.55
N ARG A 36 12.04 0.51 -1.56
CA ARG A 36 12.88 0.47 -0.37
C ARG A 36 13.16 1.87 0.19
N SER A 37 13.43 2.85 -0.69
CA SER A 37 13.59 4.25 -0.28
C SER A 37 12.31 4.82 0.34
N ILE A 38 11.15 4.50 -0.24
CA ILE A 38 9.84 4.88 0.32
C ILE A 38 9.66 4.22 1.70
N ASP A 39 9.97 2.94 1.84
CA ASP A 39 9.86 2.24 3.13
C ASP A 39 10.80 2.85 4.19
N GLU A 40 12.06 3.10 3.86
CA GLU A 40 13.03 3.72 4.77
C GLU A 40 12.59 5.13 5.21
N CYS A 41 12.01 5.93 4.31
CA CYS A 41 11.62 7.32 4.61
C CYS A 41 10.22 7.45 5.23
N PHE A 42 9.28 6.58 4.86
CA PHE A 42 7.85 6.74 5.18
C PHE A 42 7.27 5.64 6.07
N SER A 43 7.97 4.53 6.34
CA SER A 43 7.46 3.48 7.24
C SER A 43 7.11 4.02 8.63
N PHE A 44 8.02 4.78 9.26
CA PHE A 44 7.79 5.34 10.58
C PHE A 44 6.73 6.46 10.58
N PRO A 45 6.75 7.45 9.67
CA PRO A 45 5.65 8.40 9.52
C PRO A 45 4.29 7.76 9.27
N ALA A 46 4.22 6.73 8.42
CA ALA A 46 2.97 6.01 8.13
C ALA A 46 2.48 5.24 9.35
N PHE A 47 3.37 4.60 10.10
CA PHE A 47 3.05 3.96 11.38
C PHE A 47 2.47 4.98 12.37
N LEU A 48 3.16 6.12 12.56
CA LEU A 48 2.72 7.16 13.48
C LEU A 48 1.37 7.77 13.07
N ALA A 49 1.17 8.04 11.77
CA ALA A 49 -0.10 8.54 11.25
C ALA A 49 -1.25 7.54 11.48
N THR A 50 -0.99 6.25 11.25
CA THR A 50 -1.94 5.17 11.48
C THR A 50 -2.32 5.08 12.96
N LEU A 51 -1.33 5.15 13.85
CA LEU A 51 -1.53 5.11 15.29
C LEU A 51 -2.36 6.30 15.77
N LEU A 52 -2.01 7.52 15.36
CA LEU A 52 -2.74 8.73 15.70
C LEU A 52 -4.18 8.71 15.19
N ASN A 53 -4.40 8.23 13.95
CA ASN A 53 -5.73 8.07 13.39
C ASN A 53 -6.59 7.10 14.23
N LEU A 54 -6.02 5.97 14.67
CA LEU A 54 -6.72 5.01 15.54
C LEU A 54 -7.07 5.61 16.90
N PHE A 55 -6.15 6.34 17.54
CA PHE A 55 -6.42 7.06 18.78
C PHE A 55 -7.54 8.10 18.63
N CYS A 56 -7.48 8.92 17.57
CA CYS A 56 -8.50 9.92 17.28
C CYS A 56 -9.87 9.28 17.02
N LEU A 57 -9.92 8.20 16.24
CA LEU A 57 -11.16 7.46 15.96
C LEU A 57 -11.73 6.85 17.24
N PHE A 58 -10.90 6.23 18.07
CA PHE A 58 -11.33 5.65 19.34
C PHE A 58 -11.93 6.71 20.26
N TRP A 59 -11.20 7.80 20.52
CA TRP A 59 -11.65 8.86 21.42
C TRP A 59 -12.90 9.57 20.90
N THR A 60 -12.97 9.83 19.59
CA THR A 60 -14.14 10.47 18.99
C THR A 60 -15.34 9.54 19.00
N GLY A 61 -15.16 8.25 18.75
CA GLY A 61 -16.19 7.22 18.89
C GLY A 61 -16.76 7.15 20.31
N CYS A 62 -15.88 7.15 21.33
CA CYS A 62 -16.32 7.23 22.73
C CYS A 62 -17.11 8.50 23.01
N ARG A 63 -16.63 9.67 22.55
CA ARG A 63 -17.35 10.95 22.75
C ARG A 63 -18.73 10.94 22.10
N ILE A 64 -18.88 10.34 20.92
CA ILE A 64 -20.17 10.19 20.24
C ILE A 64 -21.08 9.24 21.03
N ALA A 65 -20.57 8.08 21.46
CA ALA A 65 -21.36 7.06 22.17
C ALA A 65 -21.91 7.56 23.52
N PHE A 66 -21.16 8.43 24.21
CA PHE A 66 -21.56 9.00 25.50
C PHE A 66 -22.11 10.43 25.40
N LEU A 67 -22.39 10.93 24.19
CA LEU A 67 -22.96 12.28 24.00
C LEU A 67 -24.46 12.28 24.32
N THR A 68 -24.84 12.78 25.50
CA THR A 68 -26.24 13.01 25.88
C THR A 68 -26.77 14.32 25.26
N ASN A 69 -27.57 14.18 24.21
CA ASN A 69 -28.55 15.17 23.69
C ASN A 69 -28.09 16.44 22.93
N ASN A 70 -26.85 16.59 22.47
CA ASN A 70 -26.46 17.72 21.61
C ASN A 70 -26.18 17.31 20.14
N LEU A 71 -27.25 17.20 19.34
CA LEU A 71 -27.22 16.81 17.92
C LEU A 71 -26.31 17.71 17.06
N LYS A 72 -26.22 19.01 17.37
CA LYS A 72 -25.32 19.96 16.69
C LYS A 72 -23.83 19.66 16.94
N HIS A 73 -23.48 19.19 18.14
CA HIS A 73 -22.11 18.78 18.45
C HIS A 73 -21.74 17.45 17.79
N SER A 74 -22.73 16.57 17.57
CA SER A 74 -22.53 15.29 16.91
C SER A 74 -22.04 15.44 15.46
N PHE A 75 -22.64 16.36 14.68
CA PHE A 75 -22.20 16.63 13.30
C PHE A 75 -20.74 17.10 13.21
N TYR A 76 -20.29 17.95 14.13
CA TYR A 76 -18.91 18.42 14.18
C TYR A 76 -17.91 17.28 14.49
N LEU A 77 -18.34 16.24 15.21
CA LEU A 77 -17.53 15.07 15.54
C LEU A 77 -17.50 14.02 14.41
N ILE A 78 -18.49 14.01 13.52
CA ILE A 78 -18.56 13.07 12.39
C ILE A 78 -17.56 13.43 11.29
N CYS A 79 -17.39 14.71 10.96
CA CYS A 79 -16.44 15.15 9.93
C CYS A 79 -14.99 14.68 10.17
N PRO A 80 -14.38 14.87 11.36
CA PRO A 80 -13.02 14.38 11.61
C PRO A 80 -12.96 12.85 11.61
N VAL A 81 -14.01 12.14 12.05
CA VAL A 81 -14.07 10.67 11.95
C VAL A 81 -13.99 10.22 10.49
N ILE A 82 -14.80 10.82 9.61
CA ILE A 82 -14.77 10.51 8.18
C ILE A 82 -13.38 10.80 7.60
N HIS A 83 -12.78 11.93 7.97
CA HIS A 83 -11.45 12.32 7.49
C HIS A 83 -10.37 11.33 7.93
N HIS A 84 -10.28 11.02 9.23
CA HIS A 84 -9.30 10.06 9.77
C HIS A 84 -9.52 8.66 9.23
N LEU A 85 -10.76 8.23 9.06
CA LEU A 85 -11.09 6.94 8.45
C LEU A 85 -10.66 6.88 6.98
N SER A 86 -10.92 7.94 6.21
CA SER A 86 -10.49 8.04 4.81
C SER A 86 -8.96 7.97 4.68
N GLN A 87 -8.24 8.71 5.52
CA GLN A 87 -6.77 8.68 5.56
C GLN A 87 -6.24 7.29 5.93
N HIS A 88 -6.82 6.66 6.94
CA HIS A 88 -6.45 5.32 7.38
C HIS A 88 -6.68 4.27 6.28
N LEU A 89 -7.84 4.33 5.60
CA LEU A 89 -8.15 3.45 4.47
C LEU A 89 -7.20 3.65 3.30
N LEU A 90 -6.88 4.90 2.96
CA LEU A 90 -5.98 5.21 1.86
C LEU A 90 -4.57 4.63 2.10
N LEU A 91 -4.04 4.81 3.31
CA LEU A 91 -2.74 4.24 3.70
C LEU A 91 -2.76 2.71 3.69
N MET A 92 -3.76 2.09 4.32
CA MET A 92 -3.82 0.63 4.46
C MET A 92 -4.10 -0.09 3.14
N ILE A 93 -5.00 0.44 2.30
CA ILE A 93 -5.30 -0.15 1.00
C ILE A 93 -4.09 -0.05 0.07
N SER A 94 -3.46 1.12 -0.03
CA SER A 94 -2.26 1.29 -0.86
C SER A 94 -1.12 0.36 -0.40
N ALA A 95 -0.87 0.27 0.91
CA ALA A 95 0.13 -0.64 1.44
C ALA A 95 -0.20 -2.11 1.14
N SER A 96 -1.45 -2.53 1.34
CA SER A 96 -1.89 -3.91 1.06
C SER A 96 -1.72 -4.28 -0.41
N MET A 97 -2.12 -3.39 -1.33
CA MET A 97 -2.01 -3.63 -2.76
C MET A 97 -0.56 -3.71 -3.20
N THR A 98 0.29 -2.78 -2.73
CA THR A 98 1.72 -2.80 -3.02
C THR A 98 2.38 -4.07 -2.50
N ASN A 99 2.04 -4.50 -1.28
CA ASN A 99 2.58 -5.72 -0.69
C ASN A 99 2.16 -6.99 -1.46
N GLU A 100 0.89 -7.08 -1.89
CA GLU A 100 0.40 -8.21 -2.68
C GLU A 100 1.14 -8.31 -4.02
N LYS A 101 1.26 -7.19 -4.73
CA LYS A 101 1.91 -7.18 -6.04
C LYS A 101 3.42 -7.43 -5.95
N ALA A 102 4.10 -6.88 -4.94
CA ALA A 102 5.49 -7.17 -4.66
C ALA A 102 5.73 -8.65 -4.38
N ALA A 103 4.83 -9.29 -3.62
CA ALA A 103 4.89 -10.73 -3.37
C ALA A 103 4.74 -11.54 -4.68
N LYS A 104 3.82 -11.17 -5.57
CA LYS A 104 3.63 -11.84 -6.87
C LYS A 104 4.85 -11.68 -7.78
N ALA A 105 5.39 -10.46 -7.95
CA ALA A 105 6.56 -10.24 -8.79
C ALA A 105 7.79 -11.01 -8.29
N LYS A 106 8.01 -11.05 -6.96
CA LYS A 106 9.09 -11.85 -6.37
C LYS A 106 8.95 -13.34 -6.71
N LEU A 107 7.73 -13.87 -6.67
CA LEU A 107 7.44 -15.27 -6.98
C LEU A 107 7.75 -15.61 -8.44
N ILE A 108 7.35 -14.74 -9.37
CA ILE A 108 7.58 -14.97 -10.81
C ILE A 108 9.09 -14.91 -11.14
N ILE A 109 9.82 -13.94 -10.59
CA ILE A 109 11.28 -13.85 -10.76
C ILE A 109 11.96 -15.11 -10.23
N GLN A 110 11.57 -15.59 -9.05
CA GLN A 110 12.12 -16.83 -8.49
C GLN A 110 11.84 -18.04 -9.38
N CYS A 111 10.62 -18.21 -9.90
CA CYS A 111 10.26 -19.29 -10.82
C CYS A 111 11.10 -19.25 -12.11
N HIS A 112 11.28 -18.08 -12.71
CA HIS A 112 12.09 -17.92 -13.91
C HIS A 112 13.57 -18.26 -13.68
N PHE A 113 14.15 -17.81 -12.56
CA PHE A 113 15.53 -18.15 -12.21
C PHE A 113 15.72 -19.65 -11.95
N THR A 114 14.75 -20.32 -11.33
CA THR A 114 14.81 -21.79 -11.16
C THR A 114 14.70 -22.53 -12.49
N ALA A 115 13.89 -22.06 -13.43
CA ALA A 115 13.73 -22.67 -14.76
C ALA A 115 14.95 -22.48 -15.67
N LEU A 116 15.76 -21.42 -15.46
CA LEU A 116 17.03 -21.20 -16.15
C LEU A 116 18.20 -22.01 -15.55
N SER A 117 18.03 -22.56 -14.34
CA SER A 117 19.07 -23.33 -13.62
C SER A 117 18.95 -24.86 -13.74
N SER A 118 17.90 -25.34 -14.43
CA SER A 118 17.56 -26.75 -14.67
C SER A 118 17.75 -27.13 -16.13
#